data_AF-A0A4Q6C0H8-F1
#
_entry.id   AF-A0A4Q6C0H8-F1
#
_cell.length_a   1.000
_cell.length_b   1.000
_cell.length_c   1.000
_cell.angle_alpha   90.00
_cell.angle_beta   90.00
_cell.angle_gamma   90.00
#
_symmetry.space_group_name_H-M   'P 1'
#
loop_
_entity.id
_entity.type
_entity.pdbx_description
1 polymer ?
#
loop_
_entity_poly.entity_id
_entity_poly.type
_entity_poly.pdbx_seq_one_letter_code
_entity_poly.pdbx_strand_id
1 'polypeptide(L)'
;MMTILQCALIAGSLNVFANAAFAQAKQISVLPSLGGTQAMARDINEAGVICGESATAYGETHAALWTNGQVIDLGIFPGGFHSTAKAISNRGQVIGSSQLKTEAGELLTRPFLWDQGTIYQLPALPGADNASGDDINDSEVIVGSSGGLAVVWENRQPRSLGTLGGKYSYASGVSSRNWIVGSSMTADYTWHAFLYLDGQMIDLGTAGGRSSYAEDVNDRGQIIGKIEMTDGSSHGFIWENGVMRDLGADDVGGFAQTGINALSHSG
;
A
#
# COMPACT_ATOMS: atom_id res chain seq x y z
N MET A 1 15.74 12.83 41.63
CA MET A 1 17.21 12.75 41.66
C MET A 1 17.60 11.52 40.88
N MET A 2 18.32 11.73 39.77
CA MET A 2 18.91 10.79 38.81
C MET A 2 19.03 9.31 39.23
N THR A 3 18.63 8.41 38.32
CA THR A 3 19.51 7.30 37.91
C THR A 3 19.22 6.89 36.47
N ILE A 4 20.26 7.02 35.66
CA ILE A 4 20.43 6.59 34.27
C ILE A 4 20.62 5.06 34.29
N LEU A 5 20.03 4.32 33.34
CA LEU A 5 20.57 3.04 32.90
C LEU A 5 20.57 2.97 31.38
N GLN A 6 21.78 3.09 30.81
CA GLN A 6 22.12 2.57 29.49
C GLN A 6 22.00 1.04 29.51
N CYS A 7 21.62 0.42 28.40
CA CYS A 7 22.11 -0.91 28.05
C CYS A 7 22.36 -0.99 26.54
N ALA A 8 23.62 -1.29 26.22
CA ALA A 8 24.20 -1.38 24.91
C ALA A 8 23.90 -2.73 24.22
N LEU A 9 24.04 -2.72 22.89
CA LEU A 9 24.15 -3.89 22.04
C LEU A 9 25.22 -4.88 22.54
N ILE A 10 24.89 -6.16 22.52
CA ILE A 10 25.84 -7.24 22.21
C ILE A 10 25.20 -8.09 21.11
N ALA A 11 25.91 -8.17 19.99
CA ALA A 11 25.57 -8.99 18.83
C ALA A 11 25.80 -10.48 19.12
N GLY A 12 24.94 -11.34 18.57
CA GLY A 12 25.13 -12.79 18.58
C GLY A 12 23.85 -13.54 18.27
N SER A 13 23.50 -13.60 16.98
CA SER A 13 22.69 -14.66 16.34
C SER A 13 21.63 -15.37 17.19
N LEU A 14 20.38 -14.93 17.12
CA LEU A 14 19.19 -15.78 16.93
C LEU A 14 17.97 -14.84 16.80
N ASN A 15 17.17 -15.05 15.75
CA ASN A 15 15.84 -14.48 15.59
C ASN A 15 15.03 -14.68 16.88
N VAL A 16 14.43 -13.61 17.46
CA VAL A 16 13.21 -13.59 18.29
C VAL A 16 12.95 -12.17 18.84
N PHE A 17 11.80 -11.61 18.40
CA PHE A 17 10.90 -10.59 18.99
C PHE A 17 11.43 -9.49 19.93
N ALA A 18 11.35 -8.24 19.48
CA ALA A 18 11.26 -7.09 20.39
C ALA A 18 9.86 -7.04 21.03
N ASN A 19 9.82 -7.16 22.36
CA ASN A 19 8.64 -6.98 23.19
C ASN A 19 8.47 -5.49 23.55
N ALA A 20 7.32 -4.92 23.19
CA ALA A 20 6.64 -3.95 24.05
C ALA A 20 5.58 -4.72 24.84
N ALA A 21 5.58 -4.61 26.16
CA ALA A 21 4.74 -5.42 27.04
C ALA A 21 3.28 -4.92 27.06
N PHE A 22 2.39 -5.63 26.36
CA PHE A 22 1.08 -6.00 26.89
C PHE A 22 1.03 -7.53 26.90
N ALA A 23 1.08 -8.11 28.09
CA ALA A 23 0.99 -9.56 28.28
C ALA A 23 -0.48 -9.99 28.25
N GLN A 24 -1.01 -10.21 27.05
CA GLN A 24 -2.05 -11.21 26.82
C GLN A 24 -1.57 -12.03 25.62
N ALA A 25 -1.52 -13.35 25.77
CA ALA A 25 -0.83 -14.28 24.89
C ALA A 25 -0.81 -13.86 23.40
N LYS A 26 0.39 -13.73 22.81
CA LYS A 26 0.57 -13.70 21.35
C LYS A 26 0.16 -15.07 20.80
N GLN A 27 -1.14 -15.31 20.74
CA GLN A 27 -1.69 -16.47 20.06
C GLN A 27 -1.55 -16.17 18.57
N ILE A 28 -0.57 -16.79 17.93
CA ILE A 28 -0.46 -16.80 16.48
C ILE A 28 -1.65 -17.64 16.00
N SER A 29 -2.70 -16.97 15.55
CA SER A 29 -3.87 -17.60 14.96
C SER A 29 -3.67 -17.67 13.46
N VAL A 30 -3.70 -18.89 12.91
CA VAL A 30 -3.71 -19.10 11.47
C VAL A 30 -5.01 -18.52 10.91
N LEU A 31 -4.91 -17.70 9.87
CA LEU A 31 -6.08 -17.18 9.18
C LEU A 31 -6.83 -18.33 8.49
N PRO A 32 -8.13 -18.52 8.78
CA PRO A 32 -8.91 -19.55 8.10
C PRO A 32 -9.02 -19.23 6.60
N SER A 33 -8.94 -20.25 5.75
CA SER A 33 -9.17 -20.10 4.31
C SER A 33 -10.67 -20.19 3.97
N LEU A 34 -11.02 -19.84 2.73
CA LEU A 34 -12.35 -20.06 2.13
C LEU A 34 -12.58 -21.55 1.74
N GLY A 35 -11.99 -22.48 2.50
CA GLY A 35 -12.02 -23.91 2.24
C GLY A 35 -10.87 -24.43 1.37
N GLY A 36 -9.98 -23.56 0.89
CA GLY A 36 -8.77 -23.94 0.15
C GLY A 36 -7.52 -24.09 1.04
N THR A 37 -6.34 -24.15 0.42
CA THR A 37 -5.06 -24.39 1.11
C THR A 37 -4.27 -23.12 1.46
N GLN A 38 -4.74 -21.95 1.04
CA GLN A 38 -4.00 -20.69 1.17
C GLN A 38 -4.89 -19.54 1.68
N ALA A 39 -4.30 -18.72 2.52
CA ALA A 39 -4.82 -17.44 2.99
C ALA A 39 -3.63 -16.51 3.18
N MET A 40 -3.67 -15.34 2.56
CA MET A 40 -2.61 -14.34 2.63
C MET A 40 -3.20 -13.01 3.07
N ALA A 41 -2.76 -12.53 4.23
CA ALA A 41 -3.03 -11.16 4.67
C ALA A 41 -2.26 -10.17 3.80
N ARG A 42 -2.88 -9.03 3.51
CA ARG A 42 -2.27 -7.93 2.76
C ARG A 42 -2.21 -6.66 3.59
N ASP A 43 -3.25 -6.39 4.36
CA ASP A 43 -3.34 -5.18 5.18
C ASP A 43 -4.26 -5.40 6.40
N ILE A 44 -4.12 -4.54 7.42
CA ILE A 44 -4.85 -4.60 8.68
C ILE A 44 -5.20 -3.19 9.19
N ASN A 45 -6.45 -2.97 9.58
CA ASN A 45 -6.87 -1.70 10.15
C ASN A 45 -6.75 -1.66 11.70
N GLU A 46 -7.00 -0.50 12.31
CA GLU A 46 -6.85 -0.30 13.77
C GLU A 46 -7.78 -1.18 14.62
N ALA A 47 -8.89 -1.64 14.05
CA ALA A 47 -9.80 -2.56 14.73
C ALA A 47 -9.32 -4.03 14.68
N GLY A 48 -8.17 -4.29 14.05
CA GLY A 48 -7.62 -5.62 13.85
C GLY A 48 -8.32 -6.42 12.75
N VAL A 49 -9.08 -5.74 11.88
CA VAL A 49 -9.70 -6.37 10.70
C VAL A 49 -8.65 -6.45 9.61
N ILE A 50 -8.47 -7.64 9.05
CA ILE A 50 -7.45 -7.93 8.05
C ILE A 50 -8.12 -8.09 6.69
N CYS A 51 -7.55 -7.53 5.63
CA CYS A 51 -7.92 -7.87 4.26
C CYS A 51 -6.80 -8.60 3.53
N GLY A 52 -7.16 -9.36 2.49
CA GLY A 52 -6.20 -10.01 1.61
C GLY A 52 -6.87 -10.97 0.64
N GLU A 53 -6.29 -12.15 0.47
CA GLU A 53 -6.76 -13.15 -0.49
C GLU A 53 -6.81 -14.55 0.12
N SER A 54 -7.79 -15.35 -0.29
CA SER A 54 -7.92 -16.72 0.17
C SER A 54 -8.37 -17.66 -0.94
N ALA A 55 -7.78 -18.85 -0.95
CA ALA A 55 -8.19 -19.91 -1.85
C ALA A 55 -9.53 -20.52 -1.42
N THR A 56 -10.43 -20.71 -2.37
CA THR A 56 -11.70 -21.44 -2.19
C THR A 56 -11.45 -22.95 -2.21
N ALA A 57 -12.46 -23.73 -1.79
CA ALA A 57 -12.44 -25.20 -1.91
C ALA A 57 -12.27 -25.71 -3.36
N TYR A 58 -12.53 -24.86 -4.35
CA TYR A 58 -12.43 -25.19 -5.78
C TYR A 58 -11.11 -24.70 -6.43
N GLY A 59 -10.23 -24.07 -5.64
CA GLY A 59 -8.91 -23.60 -6.09
C GLY A 59 -8.89 -22.19 -6.69
N GLU A 60 -10.04 -21.52 -6.77
CA GLU A 60 -10.12 -20.09 -7.10
C GLU A 60 -9.56 -19.26 -5.94
N THR A 61 -9.09 -18.04 -6.22
CA THR A 61 -8.64 -17.12 -5.17
C THR A 61 -9.55 -15.91 -5.16
N HIS A 62 -10.14 -15.66 -4.00
CA HIS A 62 -11.02 -14.53 -3.77
C HIS A 62 -10.39 -13.54 -2.80
N ALA A 63 -10.74 -12.27 -2.96
CA ALA A 63 -10.52 -11.27 -1.96
C ALA A 63 -11.27 -11.66 -0.69
N ALA A 64 -10.60 -11.56 0.45
CA ALA A 64 -11.11 -12.03 1.73
C ALA A 64 -10.89 -10.97 2.81
N LEU A 65 -11.78 -10.98 3.79
CA LEU A 65 -11.72 -10.17 5.00
C LEU A 65 -11.75 -11.09 6.21
N TRP A 66 -10.82 -10.90 7.15
CA TRP A 66 -10.81 -11.62 8.42
C TRP A 66 -11.16 -10.70 9.57
N THR A 67 -12.19 -11.08 10.33
CA THR A 67 -12.62 -10.36 11.52
C THR A 67 -13.15 -11.35 12.55
N ASN A 68 -12.83 -11.13 13.83
CA ASN A 68 -13.25 -11.99 14.93
C ASN A 68 -12.95 -13.49 14.71
N GLY A 69 -11.84 -13.80 14.05
CA GLY A 69 -11.42 -15.18 13.73
C GLY A 69 -12.22 -15.86 12.61
N GLN A 70 -13.11 -15.14 11.93
CA GLN A 70 -13.88 -15.63 10.79
C GLN A 70 -13.35 -15.04 9.49
N VAL A 71 -13.47 -15.81 8.40
CA VAL A 71 -13.22 -15.33 7.04
C VAL A 71 -14.55 -14.97 6.38
N ILE A 72 -14.56 -13.81 5.72
CA ILE A 72 -15.66 -13.33 4.90
C ILE A 72 -15.15 -13.33 3.47
N ASP A 73 -15.84 -14.07 2.60
CA ASP A 73 -15.61 -14.01 1.16
C ASP A 73 -16.15 -12.68 0.64
N LEU A 74 -15.27 -11.83 0.10
CA LEU A 74 -15.70 -10.61 -0.57
C LEU A 74 -16.27 -10.92 -1.95
N GLY A 75 -15.89 -12.07 -2.53
CA GLY A 75 -16.31 -12.54 -3.83
C GLY A 75 -15.45 -12.01 -4.98
N ILE A 76 -15.88 -12.35 -6.19
CA ILE A 76 -15.33 -11.83 -7.43
C ILE A 76 -16.39 -10.94 -8.08
N PHE A 77 -15.97 -9.83 -8.67
CA PHE A 77 -16.89 -9.02 -9.46
C PHE A 77 -17.47 -9.83 -10.64
N PRO A 78 -18.76 -9.68 -11.00
CA PRO A 78 -19.35 -10.43 -12.12
C PRO A 78 -18.53 -10.36 -13.41
N GLY A 79 -18.25 -11.53 -13.99
CA GLY A 79 -17.40 -11.67 -15.18
C GLY A 79 -15.89 -11.81 -14.87
N GLY A 80 -15.50 -11.76 -13.60
CA GLY A 80 -14.15 -12.11 -13.16
C GLY A 80 -13.99 -13.58 -12.76
N PHE A 81 -12.75 -14.00 -12.56
CA PHE A 81 -12.39 -15.36 -12.13
C PHE A 81 -11.33 -15.40 -11.01
N HIS A 82 -10.85 -14.23 -10.57
CA HIS A 82 -9.85 -14.09 -9.51
C HIS A 82 -10.00 -12.69 -8.89
N SER A 83 -9.90 -12.59 -7.56
CA SER A 83 -9.89 -11.31 -6.87
C SER A 83 -8.91 -11.30 -5.70
N THR A 84 -8.34 -10.12 -5.43
CA THR A 84 -7.45 -9.87 -4.29
C THR A 84 -7.82 -8.55 -3.63
N ALA A 85 -7.78 -8.50 -2.29
CA ALA A 85 -7.81 -7.23 -1.57
C ALA A 85 -6.39 -6.68 -1.41
N LYS A 86 -6.25 -5.36 -1.38
CA LYS A 86 -4.96 -4.66 -1.29
C LYS A 86 -4.82 -3.83 -0.02
N ALA A 87 -5.80 -2.98 0.27
CA ALA A 87 -5.79 -2.12 1.46
C ALA A 87 -7.17 -2.02 2.11
N ILE A 88 -7.19 -1.68 3.39
CA ILE A 88 -8.39 -1.56 4.21
C ILE A 88 -8.39 -0.27 5.04
N SER A 89 -9.48 0.49 4.99
CA SER A 89 -9.67 1.67 5.86
C SER A 89 -10.10 1.28 7.28
N ASN A 90 -10.00 2.19 8.25
CA ASN A 90 -10.51 1.97 9.61
C ASN A 90 -12.04 1.88 9.66
N ARG A 91 -12.73 2.29 8.60
CA ARG A 91 -14.17 2.04 8.42
C ARG A 91 -14.49 0.61 7.96
N GLY A 92 -13.46 -0.20 7.66
CA GLY A 92 -13.60 -1.55 7.14
C GLY A 92 -13.93 -1.62 5.65
N GLN A 93 -13.70 -0.53 4.91
CA GLN A 93 -13.84 -0.54 3.46
C GLN A 93 -12.57 -1.11 2.84
N VAL A 94 -12.71 -1.93 1.80
CA VAL A 94 -11.58 -2.63 1.18
C VAL A 94 -11.44 -2.22 -0.27
N ILE A 95 -10.24 -1.80 -0.67
CA ILE A 95 -9.86 -1.68 -2.07
C ILE A 95 -9.19 -2.97 -2.51
N GLY A 96 -9.58 -3.46 -3.68
CA GLY A 96 -9.02 -4.67 -4.26
C GLY A 96 -9.04 -4.62 -5.77
N SER A 97 -8.64 -5.72 -6.40
CA SER A 97 -8.67 -5.89 -7.84
C SER A 97 -9.29 -7.24 -8.20
N SER A 98 -10.12 -7.24 -9.24
CA SER A 98 -10.59 -8.46 -9.89
C SER A 98 -9.91 -8.61 -11.25
N GLN A 99 -9.57 -9.85 -11.62
CA GLN A 99 -9.17 -10.18 -12.98
C GLN A 99 -10.39 -10.66 -13.77
N LEU A 100 -10.55 -10.10 -14.96
CA LEU A 100 -11.60 -10.41 -15.91
C LEU A 100 -11.00 -10.82 -17.25
N LYS A 101 -11.78 -11.51 -18.05
CA LYS A 101 -11.42 -11.85 -19.43
C LYS A 101 -12.41 -11.19 -20.39
N THR A 102 -11.93 -10.42 -21.36
CA THR A 102 -12.78 -9.83 -22.41
C THR A 102 -13.35 -10.93 -23.31
N GLU A 103 -14.37 -10.59 -24.11
CA GLU A 103 -14.86 -11.46 -25.19
C GLU A 103 -13.75 -11.81 -26.20
N ALA A 104 -12.81 -10.89 -26.43
CA ALA A 104 -11.62 -11.10 -27.27
C ALA A 104 -10.54 -11.97 -26.59
N GLY A 105 -10.71 -12.32 -25.31
CA GLY A 105 -9.84 -13.20 -24.55
C GLY A 105 -8.71 -12.49 -23.79
N GLU A 106 -8.71 -11.16 -23.75
CA GLU A 106 -7.69 -10.36 -23.07
C GLU A 106 -7.93 -10.34 -21.56
N LEU A 107 -6.85 -10.38 -20.78
CA LEU A 107 -6.92 -10.29 -19.32
C LEU A 107 -6.90 -8.83 -18.89
N LEU A 108 -7.92 -8.46 -18.12
CA LEU A 108 -8.11 -7.13 -17.59
C LEU A 108 -8.08 -7.14 -16.08
N THR A 109 -7.46 -6.12 -15.49
CA THR A 109 -7.55 -5.85 -14.06
C THR A 109 -8.55 -4.70 -13.84
N ARG A 110 -9.52 -4.91 -12.96
CA ARG A 110 -10.49 -3.89 -12.55
C ARG A 110 -10.43 -3.68 -11.05
N PRO A 111 -10.24 -2.43 -10.58
CA PRO A 111 -10.31 -2.15 -9.17
C PRO A 111 -11.75 -2.22 -8.69
N PHE A 112 -11.92 -2.62 -7.43
CA PHE A 112 -13.22 -2.58 -6.78
C PHE A 112 -13.09 -2.03 -5.36
N LEU A 113 -14.13 -1.34 -4.91
CA LEU A 113 -14.37 -0.99 -3.53
C LEU A 113 -15.38 -1.98 -2.95
N TRP A 114 -15.02 -2.70 -1.90
CA TRP A 114 -15.99 -3.40 -1.07
C TRP A 114 -16.37 -2.52 0.12
N ASP A 115 -17.68 -2.34 0.32
CA ASP A 115 -18.22 -1.57 1.42
C ASP A 115 -19.54 -2.19 1.90
N GLN A 116 -19.61 -2.50 3.20
CA GLN A 116 -20.80 -3.07 3.87
C GLN A 116 -21.47 -4.23 3.11
N GLY A 117 -20.66 -5.17 2.61
CA GLY A 117 -21.16 -6.37 1.91
C GLY A 117 -21.42 -6.18 0.42
N THR A 118 -21.16 -4.99 -0.13
CA THR A 118 -21.37 -4.69 -1.55
C THR A 118 -20.05 -4.41 -2.26
N ILE A 119 -19.82 -5.07 -3.40
CA ILE A 119 -18.72 -4.73 -4.32
C ILE A 119 -19.19 -3.65 -5.30
N TYR A 120 -18.42 -2.57 -5.39
CA TYR A 120 -18.52 -1.52 -6.38
C TYR A 120 -17.31 -1.56 -7.30
N GLN A 121 -17.53 -1.79 -8.60
CA GLN A 121 -16.46 -1.64 -9.58
C GLN A 121 -16.07 -0.17 -9.70
N LEU A 122 -14.76 0.10 -9.63
CA LEU A 122 -14.22 1.42 -9.90
C LEU A 122 -13.87 1.53 -11.39
N PRO A 123 -14.34 2.58 -12.09
CA PRO A 123 -14.04 2.77 -13.50
C PRO A 123 -12.57 3.17 -13.69
N ALA A 124 -12.01 2.82 -14.85
CA ALA A 124 -10.72 3.34 -15.30
C ALA A 124 -10.88 4.76 -15.88
N LEU A 125 -9.76 5.47 -16.06
CA LEU A 125 -9.75 6.70 -16.86
C LEU A 125 -10.26 6.44 -18.29
N PRO A 126 -10.87 7.43 -18.95
CA PRO A 126 -11.29 7.31 -20.35
C PRO A 126 -10.13 6.85 -21.25
N GLY A 127 -10.34 5.76 -22.00
CA GLY A 127 -9.33 5.18 -22.90
C GLY A 127 -8.28 4.29 -22.23
N ALA A 128 -8.36 4.06 -20.92
CA ALA A 128 -7.48 3.12 -20.23
C ALA A 128 -8.07 1.71 -20.17
N ASP A 129 -7.29 0.72 -20.59
CA ASP A 129 -7.73 -0.68 -20.58
C ASP A 129 -7.59 -1.34 -19.20
N ASN A 130 -6.69 -0.85 -18.34
CA ASN A 130 -6.41 -1.41 -17.02
C ASN A 130 -6.37 -0.32 -15.94
N ALA A 131 -6.85 -0.70 -14.75
CA ALA A 131 -6.71 0.10 -13.54
C ALA A 131 -6.53 -0.80 -12.32
N SER A 132 -5.90 -0.26 -11.27
CA SER A 132 -5.74 -0.90 -9.98
C SER A 132 -5.77 0.17 -8.88
N GLY A 133 -6.47 -0.13 -7.79
CA GLY A 133 -6.42 0.67 -6.58
C GLY A 133 -5.41 0.03 -5.64
N ASP A 134 -4.60 0.86 -5.01
CA ASP A 134 -3.44 0.45 -4.21
C ASP A 134 -3.63 0.80 -2.73
N ASP A 135 -4.28 1.94 -2.42
CA ASP A 135 -4.52 2.38 -1.04
C ASP A 135 -5.85 3.14 -0.88
N ILE A 136 -6.40 3.21 0.35
CA ILE A 136 -7.66 3.86 0.71
C ILE A 136 -7.60 4.48 2.10
N ASN A 137 -8.13 5.71 2.25
CA ASN A 137 -8.30 6.33 3.57
C ASN A 137 -9.75 6.30 4.11
N ASP A 138 -9.93 6.76 5.35
CA ASP A 138 -11.22 6.82 6.05
C ASP A 138 -12.24 7.81 5.46
N SER A 139 -11.84 8.60 4.46
CA SER A 139 -12.73 9.49 3.71
C SER A 139 -13.18 8.89 2.37
N GLU A 140 -12.89 7.61 2.10
CA GLU A 140 -13.10 6.95 0.79
C GLU A 140 -12.30 7.58 -0.35
N VAL A 141 -11.16 8.22 -0.04
CA VAL A 141 -10.21 8.61 -1.07
C VAL A 141 -9.33 7.40 -1.36
N ILE A 142 -9.42 6.93 -2.59
CA ILE A 142 -8.71 5.74 -3.05
C ILE A 142 -7.65 6.20 -4.05
N VAL A 143 -6.46 5.63 -3.98
CA VAL A 143 -5.37 5.94 -4.93
C VAL A 143 -4.86 4.69 -5.61
N GLY A 144 -4.21 4.86 -6.76
CA GLY A 144 -3.56 3.77 -7.48
C GLY A 144 -3.16 4.18 -8.88
N SER A 145 -3.45 3.32 -9.86
CA SER A 145 -3.08 3.55 -11.26
C SER A 145 -4.17 3.20 -12.27
N SER A 146 -4.20 3.92 -13.39
CA SER A 146 -5.07 3.65 -14.54
C SER A 146 -4.37 4.04 -15.83
N GLY A 147 -4.24 3.10 -16.77
CA GLY A 147 -3.61 3.38 -18.07
C GLY A 147 -2.16 3.87 -17.98
N GLY A 148 -1.45 3.52 -16.90
CA GLY A 148 -0.08 3.97 -16.64
C GLY A 148 0.03 5.34 -15.95
N LEU A 149 -1.08 5.93 -15.50
CA LEU A 149 -1.10 7.18 -14.75
C LEU A 149 -1.53 6.95 -13.31
N ALA A 150 -0.93 7.71 -12.39
CA ALA A 150 -1.37 7.82 -11.01
C ALA A 150 -2.76 8.43 -11.00
N VAL A 151 -3.66 7.81 -10.24
CA VAL A 151 -5.05 8.25 -10.15
C VAL A 151 -5.52 8.29 -8.71
N VAL A 152 -6.50 9.16 -8.49
CA VAL A 152 -7.33 9.17 -7.30
C VAL A 152 -8.78 8.91 -7.71
N TRP A 153 -9.48 8.07 -6.96
CA TRP A 153 -10.94 7.97 -7.02
C TRP A 153 -11.54 8.74 -5.85
N GLU A 154 -12.29 9.78 -6.18
CA GLU A 154 -13.09 10.56 -5.22
C GLU A 154 -14.56 10.42 -5.65
N ASN A 155 -15.45 10.09 -4.71
CA ASN A 155 -16.83 9.69 -5.04
C ASN A 155 -16.86 8.58 -6.13
N ARG A 156 -15.87 7.67 -6.09
CA ARG A 156 -15.69 6.55 -7.01
C ARG A 156 -15.47 6.96 -8.48
N GLN A 157 -15.14 8.22 -8.74
CA GLN A 157 -14.79 8.73 -10.06
C GLN A 157 -13.27 8.95 -10.17
N PRO A 158 -12.62 8.44 -11.24
CA PRO A 158 -11.19 8.50 -11.39
C PRO A 158 -10.77 9.87 -11.91
N ARG A 159 -9.69 10.40 -11.34
CA ARG A 159 -9.02 11.59 -11.80
C ARG A 159 -7.52 11.34 -11.84
N SER A 160 -6.88 11.70 -12.96
CA SER A 160 -5.43 11.65 -13.09
C SER A 160 -4.77 12.68 -12.17
N LEU A 161 -3.65 12.27 -11.55
CA LEU A 161 -2.77 13.16 -10.79
C LEU A 161 -1.70 13.83 -11.66
N GLY A 162 -1.58 13.41 -12.93
CA GLY A 162 -0.56 13.89 -13.86
C GLY A 162 0.77 13.16 -13.77
N THR A 163 1.82 13.75 -14.33
CA THR A 163 3.20 13.25 -14.29
C THR A 163 4.17 14.42 -14.07
N LEU A 164 5.42 14.11 -13.70
CA LEU A 164 6.56 15.04 -13.64
C LEU A 164 7.18 15.33 -15.01
N GLY A 165 6.39 15.25 -16.08
CA GLY A 165 6.81 15.50 -17.46
C GLY A 165 7.12 14.25 -18.29
N GLY A 166 7.17 13.07 -17.67
CA GLY A 166 7.24 11.78 -18.35
C GLY A 166 5.87 11.22 -18.75
N LYS A 167 5.84 9.95 -19.20
CA LYS A 167 4.61 9.28 -19.66
C LYS A 167 3.84 8.55 -18.57
N TYR A 168 4.51 8.18 -17.48
CA TYR A 168 3.96 7.26 -16.49
C TYR A 168 4.03 7.83 -15.08
N SER A 169 3.07 7.46 -14.26
CA SER A 169 3.04 7.70 -12.82
C SER A 169 2.23 6.62 -12.12
N TYR A 170 2.51 6.39 -10.84
CA TYR A 170 1.83 5.41 -9.99
C TYR A 170 1.68 6.00 -8.59
N ALA A 171 0.46 6.05 -8.05
CA ALA A 171 0.23 6.39 -6.64
C ALA A 171 0.28 5.12 -5.78
N SER A 172 0.86 5.21 -4.59
CA SER A 172 1.10 4.09 -3.69
C SER A 172 0.47 4.23 -2.32
N GLY A 173 0.30 5.46 -1.81
CA GLY A 173 -0.23 5.69 -0.47
C GLY A 173 -1.03 6.99 -0.36
N VAL A 174 -1.97 7.03 0.59
CA VAL A 174 -2.80 8.18 0.91
C VAL A 174 -3.04 8.33 2.41
N SER A 175 -2.74 9.51 2.94
CA SER A 175 -2.99 9.85 4.36
C SER A 175 -4.45 10.25 4.63
N SER A 176 -4.85 10.39 5.90
CA SER A 176 -6.20 10.87 6.27
C SER A 176 -6.45 12.33 5.85
N ARG A 177 -5.37 13.07 5.57
CA ARG A 177 -5.40 14.45 5.06
C ARG A 177 -5.44 14.54 3.53
N ASN A 178 -5.62 13.41 2.85
CA ASN A 178 -5.58 13.29 1.38
C ASN A 178 -4.24 13.71 0.77
N TRP A 179 -3.15 13.59 1.53
CA TRP A 179 -1.80 13.67 0.94
C TRP A 179 -1.50 12.35 0.27
N ILE A 180 -1.24 12.39 -1.03
CA ILE A 180 -1.04 11.21 -1.86
C ILE A 180 0.41 11.14 -2.25
N VAL A 181 1.02 9.97 -2.19
CA VAL A 181 2.41 9.76 -2.60
C VAL A 181 2.51 8.67 -3.65
N GLY A 182 3.64 8.63 -4.31
CA GLY A 182 3.93 7.65 -5.33
C GLY A 182 5.21 7.92 -6.06
N SER A 183 5.29 7.42 -7.28
CA SER A 183 6.41 7.66 -8.19
C SER A 183 5.92 8.12 -9.55
N SER A 184 6.64 9.07 -10.16
CA SER A 184 6.34 9.59 -11.48
C SER A 184 7.60 9.63 -12.32
N MET A 185 7.44 9.29 -13.59
CA MET A 185 8.46 9.48 -14.59
C MET A 185 8.62 10.97 -14.89
N THR A 186 9.86 11.43 -14.93
CA THR A 186 10.26 12.78 -15.32
C THR A 186 10.46 12.88 -16.84
N ALA A 187 10.72 14.10 -17.34
CA ALA A 187 10.99 14.33 -18.76
C ALA A 187 12.29 13.66 -19.28
N ASP A 188 13.23 13.33 -18.39
CA ASP A 188 14.49 12.65 -18.72
C ASP A 188 14.42 11.12 -18.53
N TYR A 189 13.21 10.58 -18.36
CA TYR A 189 12.92 9.15 -18.24
C TYR A 189 13.43 8.49 -16.95
N THR A 190 13.74 9.27 -15.91
CA THR A 190 14.01 8.76 -14.56
C THR A 190 12.73 8.71 -13.72
N TRP A 191 12.75 7.96 -12.62
CA TRP A 191 11.61 7.86 -11.70
C TRP A 191 11.88 8.67 -10.45
N HIS A 192 11.00 9.60 -10.15
CA HIS A 192 11.06 10.40 -8.93
C HIS A 192 9.86 10.12 -8.05
N ALA A 193 10.09 9.99 -6.75
CA ALA A 193 9.06 10.01 -5.74
C ALA A 193 8.33 11.36 -5.78
N PHE A 194 7.01 11.36 -5.62
CA PHE A 194 6.21 12.58 -5.55
C PHE A 194 5.36 12.65 -4.29
N LEU A 195 5.03 13.87 -3.90
CA LEU A 195 3.92 14.21 -3.01
C LEU A 195 2.86 14.98 -3.81
N TYR A 196 1.61 14.56 -3.75
CA TYR A 196 0.49 15.29 -4.33
C TYR A 196 -0.35 15.93 -3.22
N LEU A 197 -0.41 17.25 -3.26
CA LEU A 197 -1.04 18.11 -2.26
C LEU A 197 -1.67 19.30 -2.99
N ASP A 198 -2.90 19.68 -2.60
CA ASP A 198 -3.58 20.87 -3.11
C ASP A 198 -3.62 20.99 -4.64
N GLY A 199 -3.80 19.84 -5.31
CA GLY A 199 -3.89 19.76 -6.77
C GLY A 199 -2.55 19.76 -7.51
N GLN A 200 -1.42 19.78 -6.79
CA GLN A 200 -0.08 19.87 -7.35
C GLN A 200 0.74 18.63 -7.06
N MET A 201 1.47 18.14 -8.07
CA MET A 201 2.48 17.10 -7.93
C MET A 201 3.83 17.76 -7.62
N ILE A 202 4.34 17.51 -6.43
CA ILE A 202 5.63 18.00 -5.92
C ILE A 202 6.66 16.90 -6.09
N ASP A 203 7.72 17.19 -6.83
CA ASP A 203 8.88 16.31 -7.00
C ASP A 203 9.71 16.28 -5.71
N LEU A 204 9.96 15.08 -5.16
CA LEU A 204 10.79 14.89 -3.96
C LEU A 204 12.27 14.69 -4.30
N GLY A 205 12.61 14.47 -5.57
CA GLY A 205 13.95 14.16 -6.06
C GLY A 205 14.41 12.76 -5.67
N THR A 206 15.70 12.48 -5.86
CA THR A 206 16.30 11.15 -5.64
C THR A 206 17.35 11.11 -4.52
N ALA A 207 17.57 12.23 -3.82
CA ALA A 207 18.67 12.42 -2.87
C ALA A 207 20.07 12.01 -3.41
N GLY A 208 20.27 12.15 -4.73
CA GLY A 208 21.54 11.79 -5.40
C GLY A 208 21.58 10.36 -5.96
N GLY A 209 20.54 9.56 -5.76
CA GLY A 209 20.36 8.28 -6.43
C GLY A 209 19.90 8.41 -7.89
N ARG A 210 19.75 7.26 -8.56
CA ARG A 210 19.26 7.14 -9.93
C ARG A 210 17.74 7.35 -10.04
N SER A 211 16.99 6.79 -9.09
CA SER A 211 15.53 6.87 -9.04
C SER A 211 15.05 6.85 -7.59
N SER A 212 13.83 7.31 -7.33
CA SER A 212 13.17 7.19 -6.02
C SER A 212 11.70 6.81 -6.16
N TYR A 213 11.19 6.11 -5.14
CA TYR A 213 9.82 5.59 -5.11
C TYR A 213 9.25 5.76 -3.70
N ALA A 214 8.25 6.62 -3.54
CA ALA A 214 7.51 6.71 -2.28
C ALA A 214 6.55 5.52 -2.12
N GLU A 215 6.47 5.00 -0.90
CA GLU A 215 5.67 3.82 -0.56
C GLU A 215 4.50 4.16 0.36
N ASP A 216 4.68 5.10 1.29
CA ASP A 216 3.67 5.42 2.31
C ASP A 216 3.83 6.85 2.86
N VAL A 217 2.74 7.42 3.40
CA VAL A 217 2.65 8.77 3.93
C VAL A 217 1.72 8.83 5.15
N ASN A 218 2.16 9.50 6.22
CA ASN A 218 1.32 9.71 7.40
C ASN A 218 0.72 11.11 7.46
N ASP A 219 -0.18 11.30 8.43
CA ASP A 219 -0.83 12.58 8.72
C ASP A 219 0.13 13.66 9.23
N ARG A 220 1.38 13.33 9.54
CA ARG A 220 2.44 14.31 9.84
C ARG A 220 3.19 14.76 8.59
N GLY A 221 2.94 14.15 7.44
CA GLY A 221 3.59 14.48 6.16
C GLY A 221 4.98 13.93 6.04
N GLN A 222 5.30 12.97 6.89
CA GLN A 222 6.45 12.13 6.66
C GLN A 222 6.10 11.21 5.50
N ILE A 223 7.08 10.95 4.65
CA ILE A 223 6.95 10.02 3.51
C ILE A 223 8.12 9.06 3.61
N ILE A 224 7.87 7.78 3.43
CA ILE A 224 8.92 6.77 3.35
C ILE A 224 8.92 6.13 1.98
N GLY A 225 10.04 5.51 1.64
CA GLY A 225 10.16 4.69 0.45
C GLY A 225 11.60 4.32 0.20
N LYS A 226 11.92 4.09 -1.07
CA LYS A 226 13.26 3.66 -1.48
C LYS A 226 13.88 4.55 -2.54
N ILE A 227 15.21 4.62 -2.51
CA ILE A 227 16.07 5.21 -3.53
C ILE A 227 16.81 4.07 -4.21
N GLU A 228 16.81 4.03 -5.54
CA GLU A 228 17.72 3.19 -6.32
C GLU A 228 19.03 3.93 -6.54
N MET A 229 20.14 3.34 -6.09
CA MET A 229 21.47 3.92 -6.22
C MET A 229 22.11 3.57 -7.56
N THR A 230 23.13 4.33 -7.96
CA THR A 230 23.84 4.14 -9.24
C THR A 230 24.60 2.82 -9.32
N ASP A 231 24.97 2.24 -8.18
CA ASP A 231 25.63 0.94 -8.08
C ASP A 231 24.64 -0.24 -8.12
N GLY A 232 23.34 0.04 -8.24
CA GLY A 232 22.26 -0.95 -8.27
C GLY A 232 21.75 -1.37 -6.90
N SER A 233 22.32 -0.85 -5.80
CA SER A 233 21.74 -1.04 -4.46
C SER A 233 20.46 -0.21 -4.28
N SER A 234 19.68 -0.54 -3.25
CA SER A 234 18.53 0.26 -2.83
C SER A 234 18.78 0.77 -1.42
N HIS A 235 18.42 2.03 -1.15
CA HIS A 235 18.43 2.62 0.17
C HIS A 235 17.01 2.98 0.61
N GLY A 236 16.73 2.94 1.91
CA GLY A 236 15.51 3.55 2.45
C GLY A 236 15.62 5.08 2.46
N PHE A 237 14.51 5.80 2.37
CA PHE A 237 14.49 7.23 2.65
C PHE A 237 13.34 7.60 3.59
N ILE A 238 13.52 8.73 4.27
CA ILE A 238 12.42 9.49 4.86
C ILE A 238 12.44 10.91 4.31
N TRP A 239 11.28 11.40 3.89
CA TRP A 239 11.08 12.80 3.54
C TRP A 239 10.26 13.46 4.64
N GLU A 240 10.73 14.59 5.15
CA GLU A 240 10.05 15.37 6.16
C GLU A 240 10.49 16.84 6.04
N ASN A 241 9.56 17.78 6.29
CA ASN A 241 9.86 19.21 6.29
C ASN A 241 10.55 19.72 5.01
N GLY A 242 10.20 19.17 3.84
CA GLY A 242 10.77 19.62 2.57
C GLY A 242 12.06 18.91 2.14
N VAL A 243 12.59 17.98 2.94
CA VAL A 243 13.90 17.38 2.71
C VAL A 243 13.81 15.86 2.66
N MET A 244 14.36 15.26 1.60
CA MET A 244 14.60 13.82 1.51
C MET A 244 15.93 13.47 2.20
N ARG A 245 15.88 12.58 3.20
CA ARG A 245 17.05 12.02 3.87
C ARG A 245 17.19 10.54 3.51
N ASP A 246 18.33 10.21 2.89
CA ASP A 246 18.78 8.84 2.67
C ASP A 246 19.13 8.16 4.01
N LEU A 247 18.61 6.95 4.22
CA LEU A 247 18.81 6.12 5.41
C LEU A 247 19.83 4.99 5.19
N GLY A 248 20.29 4.78 3.96
CA GLY A 248 21.24 3.73 3.60
C GLY A 248 20.60 2.35 3.31
N ALA A 249 21.46 1.40 2.96
CA ALA A 249 21.08 0.05 2.48
C ALA A 249 20.63 -0.93 3.58
N ASP A 250 20.97 -0.68 4.85
CA ASP A 250 20.65 -1.60 5.95
C ASP A 250 19.18 -1.51 6.40
N ASP A 251 18.46 -0.51 5.89
CA ASP A 251 17.19 -0.04 6.42
C ASP A 251 16.00 -0.31 5.46
N VAL A 252 16.27 -0.79 4.24
CA VAL A 252 15.26 -0.99 3.18
C VAL A 252 14.19 -2.03 3.54
N GLY A 253 14.52 -3.00 4.40
CA GLY A 253 13.62 -4.10 4.76
C GLY A 253 12.59 -3.75 5.84
N GLY A 254 12.84 -2.73 6.66
CA GLY A 254 11.98 -2.35 7.79
C GLY A 254 10.81 -1.46 7.36
N PHE A 255 11.07 -0.47 6.51
CA PHE A 255 10.09 0.56 6.15
C PHE A 255 9.01 0.05 5.19
N ALA A 256 9.38 -0.78 4.21
CA ALA A 256 8.44 -1.35 3.24
C ALA A 256 7.45 -2.38 3.83
N GLN A 257 7.71 -2.90 5.04
CA GLN A 257 6.89 -3.93 5.68
C GLN A 257 6.15 -3.49 6.95
N THR A 258 6.53 -2.37 7.59
CA THR A 258 5.95 -1.96 8.88
C THR A 258 5.01 -0.75 8.80
N GLY A 259 4.91 -0.11 7.64
CA GLY A 259 4.12 1.10 7.45
C GLY A 259 4.72 2.30 8.18
N ILE A 260 4.50 3.50 7.67
CA ILE A 260 5.12 4.72 8.20
C ILE A 260 4.69 5.04 9.65
N ASN A 261 3.54 4.52 10.08
CA ASN A 261 2.98 4.78 11.41
C ASN A 261 3.68 3.97 12.51
N ALA A 262 4.44 2.93 12.18
CA ALA A 262 5.32 2.23 13.12
C ALA A 262 6.48 3.11 13.64
N LEU A 263 6.77 4.24 12.98
CA LEU A 263 7.82 5.20 13.36
C LEU A 263 7.39 6.23 14.42
N SER A 264 6.12 6.25 14.83
CA SER A 264 5.60 7.22 15.81
C SER A 264 5.91 6.88 17.28
N HIS A 265 6.47 5.69 17.55
CA HIS A 265 6.68 5.18 18.92
C HIS A 265 8.14 5.21 19.39
N SER A 266 9.05 5.84 18.65
CA SER A 266 10.49 5.89 18.96
C SER A 266 11.03 7.30 19.28
N GLY A 267 10.16 8.23 19.69
CA GLY A 267 10.54 9.58 20.15
C GLY A 267 10.46 9.74 21.67
#